data_AF-A0A6A3GD38-F1
#
_entry.id   AF-A0A6A3GD38-F1
#
_cell.length_a   1.000
_cell.length_b   1.000
_cell.length_c   1.000
_cell.angle_alpha   90.00
_cell.angle_beta   90.00
_cell.angle_gamma   90.00
#
_symmetry.space_group_name_H-M   'P 1'
#
loop_
_entity.id
_entity.type
_entity.pdbx_description
1 polymer ?
#
loop_
_entity_poly.entity_id
_entity_poly.type
_entity_poly.pdbx_seq_one_letter_code
_entity_poly.pdbx_strand_id
1 'polypeptide(L)'
;ASLSHDIGYHPRDGFYAEEFGKLYRSCGTCGDIPRTVTLKNVYAVNTLVSVVIVNKNYGDKATLSSIRIKTSNGNSDVKVCQWSQGGSTPSNLGDGPSGTLCQYSESYVQINQ
;
A
#
# COMPACT_ATOMS: atom_id res chain seq x y z
N ALA A 1 4.84 -15.74 -3.27
CA ALA A 1 5.74 -14.95 -2.41
C ALA A 1 4.90 -14.14 -1.42
N SER A 2 4.50 -14.79 -0.33
CA SER A 2 4.12 -14.10 0.90
C SER A 2 5.41 -13.54 1.49
N LEU A 3 5.56 -12.22 1.51
CA LEU A 3 6.67 -11.58 2.20
C LEU A 3 6.40 -11.66 3.69
N SER A 4 6.78 -12.80 4.29
CA SER A 4 7.16 -12.90 5.69
C SER A 4 8.67 -12.73 5.74
N HIS A 5 9.16 -11.55 6.11
CA HIS A 5 10.55 -11.32 6.53
C HIS A 5 10.50 -10.30 7.67
N ASP A 6 10.87 -10.76 8.87
CA ASP A 6 10.97 -10.01 10.13
C ASP A 6 11.83 -8.74 9.95
N ILE A 7 11.31 -7.50 10.05
CA ILE A 7 10.78 -6.70 11.17
C ILE A 7 11.88 -6.07 12.06
N GLY A 8 12.00 -4.73 11.98
CA GLY A 8 12.58 -3.83 12.98
C GLY A 8 12.12 -2.39 12.68
N TYR A 9 11.61 -1.57 13.60
CA TYR A 9 11.94 -1.37 15.02
C TYR A 9 10.73 -0.93 15.87
N HIS A 10 10.69 -1.35 17.14
CA HIS A 10 9.59 -1.18 18.12
C HIS A 10 9.97 -0.14 19.20
N PRO A 11 9.07 0.79 19.58
CA PRO A 11 8.54 0.68 20.95
C PRO A 11 7.02 0.46 21.11
N ARG A 12 6.23 0.28 20.04
CA ARG A 12 4.80 -0.17 20.18
C ARG A 12 4.14 -0.70 18.87
N ASP A 13 4.83 -1.57 18.14
CA ASP A 13 4.30 -2.44 17.04
C ASP A 13 4.07 -1.81 15.66
N GLY A 14 5.08 -1.14 15.08
CA GLY A 14 4.99 -0.58 13.72
C GLY A 14 6.02 -1.12 12.73
N PHE A 15 5.70 -1.04 11.43
CA PHE A 15 6.59 -1.38 10.32
C PHE A 15 7.22 -0.11 9.73
N TYR A 16 8.54 -0.09 9.53
CA TYR A 16 9.27 1.03 8.93
C TYR A 16 9.82 0.65 7.55
N ALA A 17 9.66 1.54 6.57
CA ALA A 17 10.38 1.43 5.29
C ALA A 17 10.77 2.81 4.76
N GLU A 18 11.95 2.90 4.17
CA GLU A 18 12.52 4.12 3.60
C GLU A 18 13.02 3.84 2.18
N GLU A 19 12.89 4.83 1.30
CA GLU A 19 13.39 4.81 -0.09
C GLU A 19 12.97 3.55 -0.87
N PHE A 20 11.67 3.26 -0.88
CA PHE A 20 11.14 2.05 -1.49
C PHE A 20 10.21 2.34 -2.67
N GLY A 21 10.19 1.40 -3.63
CA GLY A 21 9.26 1.43 -4.75
C GLY A 21 7.81 1.20 -4.30
N LYS A 22 7.54 -0.03 -3.85
CA LYS A 22 6.22 -0.51 -3.42
C LYS A 22 6.37 -1.34 -2.17
N LEU A 23 5.59 -1.06 -1.12
CA LEU A 23 5.64 -1.88 0.09
C LEU A 23 4.90 -3.20 -0.12
N TYR A 24 3.72 -3.17 -0.75
CA TYR A 24 2.99 -4.36 -1.15
C TYR A 24 2.43 -4.24 -2.57
N ARG A 25 2.57 -5.32 -3.34
CA ARG A 25 1.95 -5.48 -4.67
C ARG A 25 1.29 -6.85 -4.76
N SER A 26 -0.04 -6.87 -4.89
CA SER A 26 -0.75 -8.09 -5.28
C SER A 26 -0.25 -8.57 -6.64
N CYS A 27 -0.05 -9.87 -6.82
CA CYS A 27 0.47 -10.38 -8.10
C CYS A 27 -0.56 -10.13 -9.22
N GLY A 28 -0.17 -9.35 -10.23
CA GLY A 28 -1.05 -9.03 -11.35
C GLY A 28 -1.17 -10.14 -12.40
N THR A 29 -0.17 -11.03 -12.49
CA THR A 29 -0.08 -12.07 -13.54
C THR A 29 -0.33 -13.49 -13.04
N CYS A 30 -0.43 -13.69 -11.71
CA CYS A 30 -0.56 -15.02 -11.10
C CYS A 30 -1.99 -15.59 -11.15
N GLY A 31 -2.80 -15.17 -12.12
CA GLY A 31 -4.20 -15.54 -12.24
C GLY A 31 -5.15 -14.79 -11.30
N ASP A 32 -6.44 -15.09 -11.48
CA ASP A 32 -7.57 -14.51 -10.74
C ASP A 32 -7.68 -15.11 -9.33
N ILE A 33 -6.78 -14.65 -8.46
CA ILE A 33 -6.71 -15.06 -7.06
C ILE A 33 -6.95 -13.82 -6.21
N PRO A 34 -8.09 -13.72 -5.51
CA PRO A 34 -8.36 -12.62 -4.58
C PRO A 34 -7.34 -12.59 -3.44
N ARG A 35 -6.74 -11.43 -3.21
CA ARG A 35 -5.78 -11.21 -2.11
C ARG A 35 -6.29 -10.14 -1.18
N THR A 36 -6.23 -10.44 0.12
CA THR A 36 -6.53 -9.49 1.18
C THR A 36 -5.25 -9.12 1.89
N VAL A 37 -5.01 -7.82 2.06
CA VAL A 37 -3.87 -7.26 2.79
C VAL A 37 -4.37 -6.27 3.82
N THR A 38 -3.79 -6.32 5.02
CA THR A 38 -4.05 -5.33 6.08
C THR A 38 -2.73 -4.74 6.51
N LEU A 39 -2.58 -3.42 6.36
CA LEU A 39 -1.42 -2.67 6.82
C LEU A 39 -1.80 -1.88 8.06
N LYS A 40 -1.06 -2.09 9.15
CA LYS A 40 -1.25 -1.37 10.42
C LYS A 40 0.06 -0.79 10.90
N ASN A 41 0.02 0.41 11.46
CA ASN A 41 1.17 1.07 12.10
C ASN A 41 2.39 1.15 11.17
N VAL A 42 2.20 1.56 9.92
CA VAL A 42 3.30 1.68 8.95
C VAL A 42 3.86 3.10 9.00
N TYR A 43 5.18 3.24 9.11
CA TYR A 43 5.89 4.48 8.86
C TYR A 43 6.72 4.34 7.59
N ALA A 44 6.26 4.99 6.52
CA ALA A 44 6.87 4.98 5.20
C ALA A 44 7.59 6.30 4.95
N VAL A 45 8.82 6.25 4.46
CA VAL A 45 9.62 7.43 4.12
C VAL A 45 10.03 7.35 2.65
N ASN A 46 9.84 8.42 1.89
CA ASN A 46 10.27 8.56 0.49
C ASN A 46 9.79 7.41 -0.43
N THR A 47 8.49 7.13 -0.44
CA THR A 47 7.88 6.19 -1.38
C THR A 47 8.01 6.68 -2.83
N LEU A 48 8.54 5.83 -3.72
CA LEU A 48 8.74 6.17 -5.13
C LEU A 48 7.52 5.88 -6.02
N VAL A 49 6.67 4.91 -5.65
CA VAL A 49 5.50 4.51 -6.46
C VAL A 49 4.21 4.47 -5.68
N SER A 50 4.07 3.57 -4.70
CA SER A 50 2.86 3.45 -3.88
C SER A 50 3.13 2.63 -2.61
N VAL A 51 2.39 2.85 -1.53
CA VAL A 51 2.48 1.96 -0.35
C VAL A 51 1.92 0.58 -0.70
N VAL A 52 0.67 0.52 -1.16
CA VAL A 52 0.01 -0.75 -1.52
C VAL A 52 -0.54 -0.68 -2.94
N ILE A 53 -0.52 -1.83 -3.64
CA ILE A 53 -1.14 -1.98 -4.96
C ILE A 53 -1.96 -3.26 -5.01
N VAL A 54 -3.25 -3.14 -5.32
CA VAL A 54 -4.25 -4.23 -5.36
C VAL A 54 -4.95 -4.33 -6.72
N ASN A 55 -5.42 -5.53 -7.09
CA ASN A 55 -6.12 -5.77 -8.35
C ASN A 55 -7.64 -5.65 -8.20
N LYS A 56 -8.26 -4.71 -8.91
CA LYS A 56 -9.70 -4.47 -8.88
C LYS A 56 -10.50 -5.66 -9.40
N ASN A 57 -10.07 -6.25 -10.51
CA ASN A 57 -10.77 -7.34 -11.19
C ASN A 57 -10.67 -8.68 -10.47
N TYR A 58 -9.66 -8.88 -9.63
CA TYR A 58 -9.50 -10.12 -8.87
C TYR A 58 -10.17 -10.07 -7.50
N GLY A 59 -10.91 -8.99 -7.19
CA GLY A 59 -11.61 -8.86 -5.91
C GLY A 59 -10.66 -8.65 -4.73
N ASP A 60 -9.47 -8.08 -4.97
CA ASP A 60 -8.53 -7.79 -3.90
C ASP A 60 -9.10 -6.77 -2.90
N LYS A 61 -8.59 -6.81 -1.66
CA LYS A 61 -8.98 -5.90 -0.60
C LYS A 61 -7.74 -5.45 0.17
N ALA A 62 -7.53 -4.14 0.28
CA ALA A 62 -6.55 -3.53 1.15
C ALA A 62 -7.27 -2.77 2.27
N THR A 63 -6.87 -3.03 3.52
CA THR A 63 -7.30 -2.23 4.68
C THR A 63 -6.07 -1.58 5.29
N LEU A 64 -6.10 -0.26 5.46
CA LEU A 64 -4.97 0.48 6.02
C LEU A 64 -5.43 1.28 7.25
N SER A 65 -4.67 1.18 8.32
CA SER A 65 -4.91 1.92 9.55
C SER A 65 -3.59 2.39 10.17
N SER A 66 -3.52 3.63 10.64
CA SER A 66 -2.32 4.20 11.26
C SER A 66 -1.09 4.14 10.33
N ILE A 67 -1.24 4.69 9.13
CA ILE A 67 -0.16 4.85 8.16
C ILE A 67 0.39 6.27 8.28
N ARG A 68 1.69 6.40 8.44
CA ARG A 68 2.40 7.67 8.42
C ARG A 68 3.35 7.65 7.24
N ILE A 69 3.32 8.69 6.44
CA ILE A 69 4.15 8.84 5.25
C ILE A 69 4.94 10.13 5.41
N LYS A 70 6.25 10.08 5.19
CA LYS A 70 7.11 11.25 5.14
C LYS A 70 7.82 11.33 3.81
N THR A 71 7.91 12.54 3.27
CA THR A 71 8.66 12.84 2.05
C THR A 71 9.70 13.90 2.36
N SER A 72 10.94 13.69 1.93
CA SER A 72 12.04 14.64 2.18
C SER A 72 11.88 15.94 1.40
N ASN A 73 11.13 15.93 0.30
CA ASN A 73 10.84 17.09 -0.53
C ASN A 73 9.54 17.81 -0.16
N GLY A 74 8.82 17.35 0.88
CA GLY A 74 7.55 17.93 1.31
C GLY A 74 6.36 17.63 0.39
N ASN A 75 6.50 16.71 -0.57
CA ASN A 75 5.42 16.30 -1.45
C ASN A 75 4.27 15.63 -0.66
N SER A 76 3.05 16.14 -0.81
CA SER A 76 1.83 15.54 -0.24
C SER A 76 1.08 14.64 -1.23
N ASP A 77 1.41 14.71 -2.52
CA ASP A 77 0.85 13.84 -3.56
C ASP A 77 1.58 12.48 -3.55
N VAL A 78 1.23 11.65 -2.56
CA VAL A 78 1.75 10.29 -2.42
C VAL A 78 0.63 9.29 -2.62
N LYS A 79 0.86 8.33 -3.51
CA LYS A 79 -0.09 7.24 -3.77
C LYS A 79 -0.04 6.24 -2.62
N VAL A 80 -1.05 6.29 -1.76
CA VAL A 80 -1.13 5.38 -0.60
C VAL A 80 -1.60 4.00 -1.06
N CYS A 81 -2.75 3.93 -1.73
CA CYS A 81 -3.31 2.69 -2.26
C CYS A 81 -3.60 2.89 -3.73
N GLN A 82 -2.93 2.11 -4.58
CA GLN A 82 -3.16 2.11 -6.02
C GLN A 82 -3.95 0.87 -6.40
N TRP A 83 -4.91 1.02 -7.31
CA TRP A 83 -5.63 -0.10 -7.89
C TRP A 83 -5.23 -0.35 -9.34
N SER A 84 -5.10 -1.62 -9.69
CA SER A 84 -4.73 -2.09 -11.02
C SER A 84 -5.73 -3.10 -11.57
N GLN A 85 -5.66 -3.32 -12.88
CA GLN A 85 -6.21 -4.49 -13.54
C GLN A 85 -5.11 -5.56 -13.58
N GLY A 86 -5.39 -6.75 -13.05
CA GLY A 86 -4.57 -7.94 -13.26
C GLY A 86 -4.88 -8.62 -14.61
N GLY A 87 -3.94 -9.39 -15.13
CA GLY A 87 -4.00 -10.06 -16.42
C GLY A 87 -2.61 -10.44 -16.92
N SER A 88 -2.49 -10.78 -18.20
CA SER A 88 -1.18 -10.98 -18.85
C SER A 88 -0.36 -9.68 -18.88
N THR A 89 -1.03 -8.53 -19.01
CA THR A 89 -0.44 -7.19 -19.01
C THR A 89 -1.12 -6.30 -17.96
N PRO A 90 -0.70 -6.37 -16.68
CA PRO A 90 -1.33 -5.58 -15.63
C PRO A 90 -1.16 -4.07 -15.86
N SER A 91 -2.22 -3.31 -15.64
CA SER A 91 -2.24 -1.85 -15.83
C SER A 91 -2.82 -1.13 -14.62
N ASN A 92 -2.38 0.09 -14.37
CA ASN A 92 -2.94 0.89 -13.27
C ASN A 92 -4.25 1.53 -13.70
N LEU A 93 -5.26 1.48 -12.83
CA LEU A 93 -6.57 2.08 -13.08
C LEU A 93 -6.78 3.37 -12.26
N GLY A 94 -5.94 3.64 -11.27
CA GLY A 94 -5.98 4.83 -10.42
C GLY A 94 -5.50 4.55 -8.99
N ASP A 95 -5.70 5.51 -8.09
CA ASP A 95 -5.25 5.45 -6.70
C ASP A 95 -6.17 6.25 -5.77
N GLY A 96 -6.01 6.03 -4.47
CA GLY A 96 -6.79 6.66 -3.41
C GLY A 96 -7.59 5.67 -2.56
N PRO A 97 -8.54 6.14 -1.73
CA PRO A 97 -9.55 5.31 -1.09
C PRO A 97 -10.59 4.83 -2.11
N SER A 98 -11.04 3.57 -2.02
CA SER A 98 -12.12 3.06 -2.87
C SER A 98 -12.82 1.86 -2.25
N GLY A 99 -14.09 2.09 -1.88
CA GLY A 99 -15.04 1.06 -1.45
C GLY A 99 -14.40 -0.06 -0.65
N THR A 100 -14.54 -1.29 -1.14
CA THR A 100 -13.93 -2.48 -0.51
C THR A 100 -12.49 -2.75 -0.95
N LEU A 101 -12.00 -2.08 -2.00
CA LEU A 101 -10.70 -2.34 -2.63
C LEU A 101 -9.55 -1.68 -1.88
N CYS A 102 -9.72 -0.43 -1.46
CA CYS A 102 -8.76 0.37 -0.71
C CYS A 102 -9.48 1.07 0.45
N GLN A 103 -9.51 0.43 1.60
CA GLN A 103 -10.24 0.85 2.79
C GLN A 103 -9.33 1.58 3.76
N TYR A 104 -9.43 2.91 3.78
CA TYR A 104 -8.82 3.79 4.78
C TYR A 104 -9.51 5.16 4.75
N SER A 105 -9.30 5.95 5.80
CA SER A 105 -9.75 7.34 5.88
C SER A 105 -8.54 8.26 6.05
N GLU A 106 -8.75 9.55 5.80
CA GLU A 106 -7.70 10.57 5.99
C GLU A 106 -7.18 10.60 7.43
N SER A 107 -8.02 10.32 8.43
CA SER A 107 -7.58 10.24 9.84
C SER A 107 -6.58 9.10 10.11
N TYR A 108 -6.60 8.04 9.30
CA TYR A 108 -5.70 6.91 9.42
C TYR A 108 -4.43 7.04 8.60
N VAL A 109 -4.34 8.03 7.69
CA VAL A 109 -3.19 8.22 6.82
C VAL A 109 -2.68 9.65 6.91
N GLN A 110 -1.50 9.81 7.50
CA GLN A 110 -0.88 11.10 7.71
C GLN A 110 0.32 11.27 6.77
N ILE A 111 0.34 12.33 5.96
CA ILE A 111 1.44 12.63 5.03
C ILE A 111 2.16 13.89 5.51
N ASN A 112 3.47 13.81 5.70
CA ASN A 112 4.35 14.88 6.18
C ASN A 112 3.97 15.47 7.56
N GLN A 113 3.32 14.68 8.42
CA GLN A 113 3.01 15.02 9.81
C GLN A 113 3.90 14.29 10.82
#